data_AF-A0A1B3ZH15-F1
#
_entry.id   AF-A0A1B3ZH15-F1
#
_cell.length_a   1.000
_cell.length_b   1.000
_cell.length_c   1.000
_cell.angle_alpha   90.00
_cell.angle_beta   90.00
_cell.angle_gamma   90.00
#
_symmetry.space_group_name_H-M   'P 1'
#
loop_
_entity.id
_entity.type
_entity.pdbx_description
1 polymer ?
#
loop_
_entity_poly.entity_id
_entity_poly.type
_entity_poly.pdbx_seq_one_letter_code
_entity_poly.pdbx_strand_id
1 'polypeptide(L)'
;MLPGGAGDVGLERDGDIRHGDNFVVRTRALWAARGYAVLIPDTVGRANLRGVRSSPSYARRVGDLVAFAHRHVSGPVFLLGTSQGSIAAMNGAAHAPAGSVAGVVLTESVSVMGGSGETVFDASPERVRVPALIVANRDDRCNVAPPGAAPKIAAAMTASRDVRVLMVAGGVTRSDKDCGSLTPHGYYGIEDAVVGKISGWIGRVVGDGGAGGDLPVAAG
;
A
#
# COMPACT_ATOMS: atom_id res chain seq x y z
N MET A 1 -2.14 3.72 -6.02
CA MET A 1 -1.07 3.92 -5.02
C MET A 1 -1.48 5.08 -4.09
N LEU A 2 -1.68 4.80 -2.81
CA LEU A 2 -2.31 5.69 -1.82
C LEU A 2 -1.25 6.27 -0.87
N PRO A 3 -1.00 7.60 -0.93
CA PRO A 3 0.03 8.26 -0.13
C PRO A 3 -0.24 8.25 1.38
N GLY A 4 0.86 8.18 2.14
CA GLY A 4 0.89 8.30 3.59
C GLY A 4 0.71 9.74 4.10
N GLY A 5 0.99 9.96 5.38
CA GLY A 5 0.89 11.28 6.01
C GLY A 5 -0.50 11.90 5.89
N ALA A 6 -0.58 13.19 5.55
CA ALA A 6 -1.83 13.92 5.36
C ALA A 6 -2.54 13.58 4.03
N GLY A 7 -1.86 12.92 3.08
CA GLY A 7 -2.41 12.62 1.76
C GLY A 7 -2.43 13.81 0.78
N ASP A 8 -1.89 14.96 1.20
CA ASP A 8 -1.56 16.09 0.33
C ASP A 8 -0.24 15.75 -0.39
N VAL A 9 -0.35 15.38 -1.67
CA VAL A 9 0.77 15.23 -2.61
C VAL A 9 1.18 16.61 -3.12
N GLY A 10 0.23 17.54 -3.20
CA GLY A 10 0.43 18.91 -3.65
C GLY A 10 0.72 18.96 -5.14
N LEU A 11 -0.15 18.36 -5.94
CA LEU A 11 -0.13 18.41 -7.40
C LEU A 11 -0.53 19.81 -7.86
N GLU A 12 0.36 20.46 -8.59
CA GLU A 12 0.16 21.79 -9.16
C GLU A 12 -0.33 21.70 -10.62
N ARG A 13 -0.77 22.82 -11.21
CA ARG A 13 -1.38 22.85 -12.56
C ARG A 13 -0.39 22.51 -13.68
N ASP A 14 0.89 22.77 -13.45
CA ASP A 14 2.00 22.44 -14.35
C ASP A 14 2.47 20.98 -14.22
N GLY A 15 1.88 20.22 -13.29
CA GLY A 15 2.23 18.83 -13.02
C GLY A 15 3.33 18.67 -11.96
N ASP A 16 3.81 19.77 -11.36
CA ASP A 16 4.76 19.69 -10.26
C ASP A 16 4.14 19.06 -9.01
N ILE A 17 4.98 18.38 -8.24
CA ILE A 17 4.58 17.66 -7.03
C ILE A 17 5.32 18.24 -5.83
N ARG A 18 4.61 18.94 -4.96
CA ARG A 18 5.18 19.60 -3.78
C ARG A 18 5.73 18.63 -2.75
N HIS A 19 5.07 17.49 -2.56
CA HIS A 19 5.41 16.50 -1.54
C HIS A 19 5.91 15.19 -2.17
N GLY A 20 6.96 15.32 -2.99
CA GLY A 20 7.54 14.23 -3.78
C GLY A 20 8.21 13.12 -2.96
N ASP A 21 8.58 13.39 -1.70
CA ASP A 21 9.32 12.45 -0.86
C ASP A 21 8.47 11.30 -0.30
N ASN A 22 7.16 11.27 -0.49
CA ASN A 22 6.40 10.11 -0.06
C ASN A 22 6.82 8.86 -0.85
N PHE A 23 6.99 7.70 -0.19
CA PHE A 23 7.48 6.47 -0.84
C PHE A 23 6.72 6.13 -2.14
N VAL A 24 5.39 6.14 -2.11
CA VAL A 24 4.61 5.79 -3.32
C VAL A 24 4.69 6.88 -4.40
N VAL A 25 4.94 8.13 -4.02
CA VAL A 25 5.08 9.25 -4.95
C VAL A 25 6.46 9.26 -5.61
N ARG A 26 7.52 9.12 -4.81
CA ARG A 26 8.91 9.08 -5.27
C ARG A 26 9.16 7.88 -6.17
N THR A 27 8.57 6.72 -5.86
CA THR A 27 8.81 5.47 -6.61
C THR A 27 7.99 5.35 -7.89
N ARG A 28 7.11 6.30 -8.24
CA ARG A 28 6.23 6.21 -9.44
C ARG A 28 6.96 5.81 -10.73
N ALA A 29 8.18 6.32 -10.94
CA ALA A 29 8.99 6.00 -12.12
C ALA A 29 9.49 4.54 -12.12
N LEU A 30 9.80 3.97 -10.95
CA LEU A 30 10.21 2.57 -10.81
C LEU A 30 9.09 1.60 -11.17
N TRP A 31 7.85 1.97 -10.86
CA TRP A 31 6.65 1.22 -11.26
C TRP A 31 6.40 1.34 -12.77
N ALA A 32 6.46 2.55 -13.32
CA ALA A 32 6.30 2.77 -14.76
C ALA A 32 7.34 2.00 -15.58
N ALA A 33 8.61 2.00 -15.14
CA ALA A 33 9.69 1.24 -15.77
C ALA A 33 9.47 -0.29 -15.75
N ARG A 34 8.60 -0.79 -14.86
CA ARG A 34 8.20 -2.20 -14.76
C ARG A 34 6.88 -2.50 -15.48
N GLY A 35 6.37 -1.57 -16.28
CA GLY A 35 5.16 -1.75 -17.09
C GLY A 35 3.85 -1.49 -16.36
N TYR A 36 3.87 -0.91 -15.16
CA TYR A 36 2.65 -0.56 -14.44
C TYR A 36 2.13 0.82 -14.83
N ALA A 37 0.82 0.92 -15.05
CA ALA A 37 0.13 2.20 -14.97
C ALA A 37 -0.05 2.60 -13.50
N VAL A 38 0.28 3.85 -13.16
CA VAL A 38 0.29 4.34 -11.78
C VAL A 38 -0.75 5.43 -11.60
N LEU A 39 -1.71 5.19 -10.72
CA LEU A 39 -2.68 6.19 -10.25
C LEU A 39 -2.36 6.57 -8.81
N ILE A 40 -2.04 7.86 -8.58
CA ILE A 40 -1.80 8.44 -7.25
C ILE A 40 -2.78 9.59 -7.07
N PRO A 41 -3.77 9.48 -6.18
CA PRO A 41 -4.67 10.59 -5.90
C PRO A 41 -3.98 11.64 -5.03
N ASP A 42 -4.28 12.90 -5.29
CA ASP A 42 -4.05 14.00 -4.36
C ASP A 42 -5.35 14.28 -3.59
N THR A 43 -5.22 14.91 -2.43
CA THR A 43 -6.37 15.36 -1.65
C THR A 43 -7.05 16.57 -2.31
N VAL A 44 -8.35 16.71 -2.13
CA VAL A 44 -9.10 17.87 -2.63
C VAL A 44 -8.88 19.05 -1.71
N GLY A 45 -8.46 20.20 -2.27
CA GLY A 45 -8.30 21.44 -1.52
C GLY A 45 -7.26 21.35 -0.40
N ARG A 46 -6.24 20.49 -0.53
CA ARG A 46 -5.20 20.23 0.50
C ARG A 46 -5.77 19.74 1.84
N ALA A 47 -6.95 19.11 1.82
CA ALA A 47 -7.57 18.57 3.01
C ALA A 47 -6.70 17.47 3.66
N ASN A 48 -6.56 17.53 4.98
CA ASN A 48 -5.83 16.51 5.73
C ASN A 48 -6.67 15.23 5.86
N LEU A 49 -6.13 14.12 5.36
CA LEU A 49 -6.79 12.81 5.37
C LEU A 49 -6.47 11.95 6.61
N ARG A 50 -5.88 12.49 7.67
CA ARG A 50 -5.72 11.76 8.94
C ARG A 50 -7.08 11.63 9.64
N GLY A 51 -7.41 10.43 10.09
CA GLY A 51 -8.64 10.14 10.84
C GLY A 51 -9.87 9.89 9.97
N VAL A 52 -9.71 9.84 8.64
CA VAL A 52 -10.82 9.69 7.71
C VAL A 52 -10.67 8.51 6.75
N ARG A 53 -9.48 7.88 6.68
CA ARG A 53 -9.18 6.87 5.66
C ARG A 53 -9.85 5.53 5.92
N SER A 54 -10.16 5.21 7.17
CA SER A 54 -10.96 4.04 7.57
C SER A 54 -12.47 4.23 7.34
N SER A 55 -12.93 5.46 7.06
CA SER A 55 -14.36 5.75 6.97
C SER A 55 -15.04 5.12 5.74
N PRO A 56 -16.35 4.82 5.82
CA PRO A 56 -17.11 4.34 4.66
C PRO A 56 -17.14 5.33 3.48
N SER A 57 -17.06 6.64 3.76
CA SER A 57 -17.04 7.65 2.70
C SER A 57 -15.72 7.62 1.92
N TYR A 58 -14.60 7.37 2.61
CA TYR A 58 -13.31 7.23 1.95
C TYR A 58 -13.18 5.91 1.21
N ALA A 59 -13.80 4.82 1.69
CA ALA A 59 -13.89 3.56 0.95
C ALA A 59 -14.54 3.76 -0.44
N ARG A 60 -15.63 4.52 -0.50
CA ARG A 60 -16.28 4.88 -1.78
C ARG A 60 -15.35 5.65 -2.71
N ARG A 61 -14.58 6.62 -2.18
CA ARG A 61 -13.58 7.35 -2.96
C ARG A 61 -12.51 6.43 -3.54
N VAL A 62 -12.05 5.43 -2.79
CA VAL A 62 -11.10 4.43 -3.32
C VAL A 62 -11.76 3.58 -4.40
N GLY A 63 -13.04 3.22 -4.24
CA GLY A 63 -13.84 2.57 -5.28
C GLY A 63 -13.92 3.39 -6.58
N ASP A 64 -14.14 4.70 -6.48
CA ASP A 64 -14.17 5.61 -7.63
C ASP A 64 -12.81 5.65 -8.36
N LEU A 65 -11.70 5.61 -7.61
CA LEU A 65 -10.34 5.53 -8.18
C LEU A 65 -10.09 4.19 -8.89
N VAL A 66 -10.58 3.08 -8.34
CA VAL A 66 -10.50 1.76 -8.99
C VAL A 66 -11.31 1.77 -10.29
N ALA A 67 -12.53 2.30 -10.26
CA ALA A 67 -13.36 2.44 -11.45
C ALA A 67 -12.72 3.37 -12.49
N PHE A 68 -12.07 4.45 -12.05
CA PHE A 68 -11.29 5.32 -12.92
C PHE A 68 -10.15 4.57 -13.60
N ALA A 69 -9.38 3.77 -12.86
CA ALA A 69 -8.28 2.98 -13.42
C ALA A 69 -8.77 2.02 -14.52
N HIS A 70 -9.84 1.27 -14.27
CA HIS A 70 -10.44 0.35 -15.24
C HIS A 70 -10.92 1.03 -16.53
N ARG A 71 -11.34 2.31 -16.47
CA ARG A 71 -11.74 3.06 -17.67
C ARG A 71 -10.57 3.48 -18.56
N HIS A 72 -9.35 3.53 -18.03
CA HIS A 72 -8.19 4.07 -18.74
C HIS A 72 -7.18 2.99 -19.14
N VAL A 73 -7.13 1.88 -18.40
CA VAL A 73 -6.15 0.82 -18.62
C VAL A 73 -6.84 -0.53 -18.46
N SER A 74 -6.64 -1.42 -19.43
CA SER A 74 -7.05 -2.81 -19.32
C SER A 74 -6.07 -3.58 -18.44
N GLY A 75 -6.58 -4.34 -17.48
CA GLY A 75 -5.77 -5.22 -16.66
C GLY A 75 -6.21 -5.27 -15.19
N PRO A 76 -5.53 -6.10 -14.38
CA PRO A 76 -5.82 -6.21 -12.96
C PRO A 76 -5.43 -4.92 -12.22
N VAL A 77 -6.32 -4.43 -11.36
CA VAL A 77 -6.05 -3.27 -10.50
C VAL A 77 -5.61 -3.75 -9.12
N PHE A 78 -4.50 -3.21 -8.62
CA PHE A 78 -4.01 -3.45 -7.27
C PHE A 78 -4.11 -2.17 -6.44
N LEU A 79 -4.52 -2.31 -5.18
CA LEU A 79 -4.43 -1.24 -4.20
C LEU A 79 -3.08 -1.34 -3.50
N LEU A 80 -2.31 -0.26 -3.47
CA LEU A 80 -1.05 -0.18 -2.72
C LEU A 80 -1.08 1.06 -1.86
N GLY A 81 -0.87 0.93 -0.55
CA GLY A 81 -0.81 2.06 0.37
C GLY A 81 0.44 2.02 1.27
N THR A 82 0.92 3.19 1.68
CA THR A 82 2.08 3.33 2.58
C THR A 82 1.72 4.11 3.84
N SER A 83 2.19 3.66 5.01
CA SER A 83 1.94 4.35 6.29
C SER A 83 0.44 4.59 6.49
N GLN A 84 0.01 5.81 6.79
CA GLN A 84 -1.41 6.18 6.84
C GLN A 84 -2.20 5.80 5.57
N GLY A 85 -1.57 5.79 4.40
CA GLY A 85 -2.20 5.39 3.13
C GLY A 85 -2.53 3.90 3.06
N SER A 86 -1.91 3.05 3.88
CA SER A 86 -2.26 1.64 3.97
C SER A 86 -3.63 1.42 4.62
N ILE A 87 -4.09 2.34 5.49
CA ILE A 87 -5.45 2.36 6.04
C ILE A 87 -6.47 2.51 4.90
N ALA A 88 -6.21 3.43 3.96
CA ALA A 88 -7.06 3.61 2.79
C ALA A 88 -7.02 2.40 1.84
N ALA A 89 -5.86 1.78 1.66
CA ALA A 89 -5.73 0.59 0.83
C ALA A 89 -6.49 -0.61 1.42
N MET A 90 -6.35 -0.83 2.73
CA MET A 90 -7.10 -1.83 3.49
C MET A 90 -8.61 -1.58 3.35
N ASN A 91 -9.05 -0.34 3.62
CA ASN A 91 -10.46 0.02 3.58
C ASN A 91 -11.06 -0.17 2.18
N GLY A 92 -10.33 0.24 1.13
CA GLY A 92 -10.71 0.00 -0.24
C GLY A 92 -10.84 -1.48 -0.58
N ALA A 93 -9.87 -2.31 -0.17
CA ALA A 93 -9.90 -3.75 -0.42
C ALA A 93 -11.02 -4.46 0.34
N ALA A 94 -11.33 -4.04 1.57
CA ALA A 94 -12.39 -4.59 2.41
C ALA A 94 -13.79 -4.32 1.86
N HIS A 95 -13.93 -3.25 1.06
CA HIS A 95 -15.20 -2.77 0.50
C HIS A 95 -15.27 -2.90 -1.03
N ALA A 96 -14.24 -3.45 -1.67
CA ALA A 96 -14.19 -3.62 -3.11
C ALA A 96 -15.26 -4.64 -3.57
N PRO A 97 -16.03 -4.32 -4.63
CA PRO A 97 -16.84 -5.34 -5.32
C PRO A 97 -15.97 -6.51 -5.77
N ALA A 98 -16.53 -7.72 -5.75
CA ALA A 98 -15.83 -8.91 -6.20
C ALA A 98 -15.29 -8.73 -7.63
N GLY A 99 -14.01 -9.05 -7.84
CA GLY A 99 -13.34 -8.91 -9.14
C GLY A 99 -12.87 -7.50 -9.51
N SER A 100 -13.24 -6.46 -8.76
CA SER A 100 -12.81 -5.08 -9.08
C SER A 100 -11.35 -4.78 -8.73
N VAL A 101 -10.79 -5.49 -7.75
CA VAL A 101 -9.39 -5.39 -7.30
C VAL A 101 -8.81 -6.80 -7.30
N ALA A 102 -7.59 -6.96 -7.82
CA ALA A 102 -6.88 -8.23 -7.90
C ALA A 102 -6.04 -8.54 -6.66
N GLY A 103 -5.66 -7.51 -5.89
CA GLY A 103 -4.90 -7.68 -4.65
C GLY A 103 -4.63 -6.36 -3.94
N VAL A 104 -4.15 -6.45 -2.71
CA VAL A 104 -3.77 -5.29 -1.89
C VAL A 104 -2.36 -5.43 -1.33
N VAL A 105 -1.61 -4.33 -1.36
CA VAL A 105 -0.26 -4.22 -0.79
C VAL A 105 -0.25 -3.12 0.27
N LEU A 106 0.17 -3.47 1.48
CA LEU A 106 0.26 -2.59 2.62
C LEU A 106 1.72 -2.44 3.00
N THR A 107 2.26 -1.22 2.95
CA THR A 107 3.68 -0.94 3.22
C THR A 107 3.82 -0.06 4.46
N GLU A 108 4.69 -0.43 5.41
CA GLU A 108 4.90 0.25 6.70
C GLU A 108 3.61 0.73 7.37
N SER A 109 2.65 -0.18 7.53
CA SER A 109 1.30 0.15 7.96
C SER A 109 1.21 0.79 9.34
N VAL A 110 0.41 1.85 9.46
CA VAL A 110 0.03 2.40 10.77
C VAL A 110 -0.87 1.40 11.50
N SER A 111 -0.30 0.74 12.51
CA SER A 111 -0.92 -0.36 13.27
C SER A 111 -1.04 -0.06 14.76
N VAL A 112 -0.42 1.03 15.22
CA VAL A 112 -0.54 1.51 16.60
C VAL A 112 -1.20 2.88 16.56
N MET A 113 -2.18 3.08 17.46
CA MET A 113 -2.94 4.32 17.54
C MET A 113 -2.01 5.51 17.79
N GLY A 114 -2.00 6.46 16.85
CA GLY A 114 -1.25 7.71 16.95
C GLY A 114 -2.16 8.92 16.83
N GLY A 115 -1.57 10.09 16.55
CA GLY A 115 -2.32 11.34 16.37
C GLY A 115 -3.28 11.37 15.19
N SER A 116 -3.32 10.34 14.34
CA SER A 116 -4.33 10.19 13.29
C SER A 116 -5.69 9.74 13.82
N GLY A 117 -5.77 9.09 14.98
CA GLY A 117 -7.01 8.53 15.52
C GLY A 117 -7.54 7.30 14.75
N GLU A 118 -6.73 6.68 13.89
CA GLU A 118 -7.08 5.49 13.13
C GLU A 118 -5.84 4.64 12.83
N THR A 119 -6.07 3.35 12.63
CA THR A 119 -5.09 2.33 12.24
C THR A 119 -5.63 1.47 11.11
N VAL A 120 -4.79 0.59 10.55
CA VAL A 120 -5.25 -0.41 9.58
C VAL A 120 -6.28 -1.40 10.14
N PHE A 121 -6.39 -1.54 11.46
CA PHE A 121 -7.38 -2.42 12.08
C PHE A 121 -8.79 -1.81 12.09
N ASP A 122 -8.90 -0.48 12.00
CA ASP A 122 -10.18 0.23 11.91
C ASP A 122 -10.78 0.16 10.49
N ALA A 123 -10.03 -0.38 9.53
CA ALA A 123 -10.39 -0.43 8.11
C ALA A 123 -10.98 -1.78 7.67
N SER A 124 -11.60 -2.52 8.60
CA SER A 124 -12.24 -3.82 8.36
C SER A 124 -11.34 -4.88 7.68
N PRO A 125 -10.12 -5.16 8.19
CA PRO A 125 -9.22 -6.15 7.61
C PRO A 125 -9.87 -7.52 7.41
N GLU A 126 -10.74 -7.94 8.32
CA GLU A 126 -11.47 -9.21 8.30
C GLU A 126 -12.36 -9.40 7.06
N ARG A 127 -12.67 -8.31 6.34
CA ARG A 127 -13.49 -8.33 5.12
C ARG A 127 -12.69 -8.41 3.83
N VAL A 128 -11.35 -8.30 3.88
CA VAL A 128 -10.52 -8.38 2.68
C VAL A 128 -10.51 -9.81 2.16
N ARG A 129 -10.97 -10.00 0.92
CA ARG A 129 -11.08 -11.33 0.26
C ARG A 129 -10.00 -11.59 -0.78
N VAL A 130 -9.33 -10.53 -1.25
CA VAL A 130 -8.29 -10.61 -2.29
C VAL A 130 -6.94 -10.99 -1.68
N PRO A 131 -5.99 -11.54 -2.47
CA PRO A 131 -4.61 -11.73 -2.04
C PRO A 131 -4.02 -10.44 -1.46
N ALA A 132 -3.28 -10.58 -0.36
CA ALA A 132 -2.72 -9.45 0.37
C ALA A 132 -1.23 -9.64 0.66
N LEU A 133 -0.47 -8.57 0.47
CA LEU A 133 0.94 -8.48 0.84
C LEU A 133 1.14 -7.38 1.88
N ILE A 134 1.62 -7.76 3.06
CA ILE A 134 2.05 -6.84 4.11
C ILE A 134 3.57 -6.74 4.02
N VAL A 135 4.09 -5.57 3.70
CA VAL A 135 5.52 -5.27 3.67
C VAL A 135 5.86 -4.42 4.88
N ALA A 136 6.84 -4.88 5.64
CA ALA A 136 7.40 -4.11 6.74
C ALA A 136 8.94 -4.20 6.71
N ASN A 137 9.60 -3.23 7.31
CA ASN A 137 11.04 -3.09 7.31
C ASN A 137 11.58 -3.26 8.73
N ARG A 138 12.46 -4.25 8.97
CA ARG A 138 13.03 -4.52 10.30
C ARG A 138 13.69 -3.30 10.94
N ASP A 139 14.22 -2.39 10.13
CA ASP A 139 14.92 -1.20 10.58
C ASP A 139 14.02 0.04 10.70
N ASP A 140 12.71 -0.10 10.46
CA ASP A 140 11.75 0.97 10.74
C ASP A 140 11.61 1.21 12.25
N ARG A 141 11.81 2.48 12.63
CA ARG A 141 11.72 2.98 14.00
C ARG A 141 10.46 3.80 14.25
N CYS A 142 9.58 3.93 13.25
CA CYS A 142 8.33 4.65 13.38
C CYS A 142 7.45 4.01 14.46
N ASN A 143 7.15 4.78 15.50
CA ASN A 143 6.42 4.31 16.68
C ASN A 143 4.99 3.84 16.39
N VAL A 144 4.39 4.31 15.29
CA VAL A 144 3.02 3.91 14.87
C VAL A 144 2.98 2.77 13.86
N ALA A 145 4.13 2.38 13.28
CA ALA A 145 4.24 1.32 12.28
C ALA A 145 5.34 0.29 12.65
N PRO A 146 5.33 -0.27 13.87
CA PRO A 146 6.38 -1.19 14.30
C PRO A 146 6.41 -2.45 13.41
N PRO A 147 7.59 -2.92 12.96
CA PRO A 147 7.71 -4.05 12.03
C PRO A 147 7.07 -5.34 12.57
N GLY A 148 7.13 -5.53 13.89
CA GLY A 148 6.52 -6.67 14.57
C GLY A 148 4.98 -6.72 14.51
N ALA A 149 4.31 -5.67 14.04
CA ALA A 149 2.86 -5.68 13.82
C ALA A 149 2.44 -6.34 12.50
N ALA A 150 3.35 -6.54 11.54
CA ALA A 150 2.99 -7.09 10.24
C ALA A 150 2.30 -8.47 10.30
N PRO A 151 2.75 -9.44 11.13
CA PRO A 151 2.02 -10.69 11.32
C PRO A 151 0.62 -10.52 11.92
N LYS A 152 0.42 -9.52 12.79
CA LYS A 152 -0.90 -9.23 13.39
C LYS A 152 -1.87 -8.66 12.36
N ILE A 153 -1.38 -7.79 11.48
CA ILE A 153 -2.17 -7.26 10.35
C ILE A 153 -2.59 -8.42 9.44
N ALA A 154 -1.64 -9.30 9.09
CA ALA A 154 -1.94 -10.48 8.28
C ALA A 154 -3.00 -11.39 8.93
N ALA A 155 -2.86 -11.68 10.22
CA ALA A 155 -3.80 -12.50 10.98
C ALA A 155 -5.21 -11.90 11.07
N ALA A 156 -5.35 -10.56 10.98
CA ALA A 156 -6.64 -9.91 10.99
C ALA A 156 -7.42 -10.07 9.67
N MET A 157 -6.75 -10.44 8.56
CA MET A 157 -7.35 -10.56 7.23
C MET A 157 -7.98 -11.95 7.00
N THR A 158 -8.89 -12.34 7.88
CA THR A 158 -9.42 -13.72 7.99
C THR A 158 -10.23 -14.20 6.78
N ALA A 159 -10.78 -13.30 5.96
CA ALA A 159 -11.52 -13.67 4.76
C ALA A 159 -10.65 -13.88 3.51
N SER A 160 -9.36 -13.55 3.56
CA SER A 160 -8.43 -13.77 2.45
C SER A 160 -7.76 -15.14 2.57
N ARG A 161 -7.65 -15.83 1.43
CA ARG A 161 -7.02 -17.15 1.37
C ARG A 161 -5.50 -17.08 1.14
N ASP A 162 -4.97 -15.92 0.77
CA ASP A 162 -3.53 -15.71 0.54
C ASP A 162 -3.09 -14.38 1.14
N VAL A 163 -2.52 -14.45 2.34
CA VAL A 163 -1.98 -13.29 3.05
C VAL A 163 -0.52 -13.55 3.35
N ARG A 164 0.36 -12.71 2.81
CA ARG A 164 1.82 -12.85 2.93
C ARG A 164 2.40 -11.68 3.69
N VAL A 165 3.35 -11.98 4.56
CA VAL A 165 4.23 -10.98 5.17
C VAL A 165 5.58 -11.03 4.48
N LEU A 166 5.98 -9.90 3.89
CA LEU A 166 7.32 -9.69 3.38
C LEU A 166 8.08 -8.79 4.35
N MET A 167 9.15 -9.35 4.91
CA MET A 167 10.03 -8.61 5.79
C MET A 167 11.30 -8.20 5.05
N VAL A 168 11.54 -6.90 4.96
CA VAL A 168 12.76 -6.32 4.38
C VAL A 168 13.63 -5.73 5.49
N ALA A 169 14.83 -5.29 5.14
CA ALA A 169 15.76 -4.63 6.06
C ALA A 169 16.56 -3.58 5.29
N GLY A 170 17.05 -2.59 6.00
CA GLY A 170 17.91 -1.52 5.52
C GLY A 170 17.19 -0.21 5.23
N GLY A 171 17.92 0.67 4.55
CA GLY A 171 17.53 2.05 4.30
C GLY A 171 18.42 3.03 5.06
N VAL A 172 18.33 4.30 4.67
CA VAL A 172 19.13 5.39 5.23
C VAL A 172 18.18 6.40 5.86
N THR A 173 18.59 6.98 6.99
CA THR A 173 17.85 8.04 7.66
C THR A 173 18.39 9.41 7.23
N ARG A 174 17.53 10.21 6.59
CA ARG A 174 17.73 11.62 6.23
C ARG A 174 16.55 12.50 6.69
N SER A 175 15.90 12.11 7.76
CA SER A 175 14.85 12.90 8.42
C SER A 175 15.03 12.82 9.92
N ASP A 176 14.69 13.89 10.62
CA ASP A 176 14.79 13.95 12.08
C ASP A 176 13.73 13.10 12.79
N LYS A 177 12.69 12.70 12.06
CA LYS A 177 11.58 11.87 12.57
C LYS A 177 11.71 10.48 11.99
N ASP A 178 11.65 9.47 12.85
CA ASP A 178 11.71 8.06 12.43
C ASP A 178 10.61 7.71 11.40
N CYS A 179 9.40 8.25 11.56
CA CYS A 179 8.29 8.12 10.60
C CYS A 179 8.43 8.97 9.33
N GLY A 180 9.57 9.62 9.10
CA GLY A 180 9.84 10.43 7.91
C GLY A 180 9.89 9.58 6.64
N SER A 181 9.57 10.16 5.49
CA SER A 181 9.58 9.40 4.23
C SER A 181 10.98 9.19 3.64
N LEU A 182 12.00 9.86 4.17
CA LEU A 182 13.41 9.66 3.86
C LEU A 182 14.12 8.90 5.00
N THR A 183 13.51 7.84 5.50
CA THR A 183 14.05 6.93 6.53
C THR A 183 13.78 5.47 6.13
N PRO A 184 14.21 4.47 6.91
CA PRO A 184 13.74 3.09 6.73
C PRO A 184 12.20 2.93 6.65
N HIS A 185 11.41 3.81 7.30
CA HIS A 185 9.94 3.87 7.18
C HIS A 185 9.47 4.14 5.74
N GLY A 186 10.26 4.91 4.98
CA GLY A 186 10.00 5.19 3.56
C GLY A 186 10.83 4.34 2.60
N TYR A 187 11.49 3.29 3.11
CA TYR A 187 12.45 2.46 2.36
C TYR A 187 13.57 3.24 1.68
N TYR A 188 13.94 4.40 2.23
CA TYR A 188 14.83 5.32 1.54
C TYR A 188 16.23 4.72 1.33
N GLY A 189 16.67 4.67 0.07
CA GLY A 189 17.93 4.05 -0.34
C GLY A 189 17.83 2.57 -0.71
N ILE A 190 16.67 1.92 -0.50
CA ILE A 190 16.41 0.53 -0.88
C ILE A 190 15.14 0.36 -1.73
N GLU A 191 14.61 1.46 -2.28
CA GLU A 191 13.31 1.46 -2.97
C GLU A 191 13.24 0.47 -4.13
N ASP A 192 14.28 0.38 -4.96
CA ASP A 192 14.26 -0.52 -6.12
C ASP A 192 14.14 -2.00 -5.71
N ALA A 193 14.85 -2.40 -4.66
CA ALA A 193 14.77 -3.76 -4.13
C ALA A 193 13.37 -4.06 -3.55
N VAL A 194 12.77 -3.11 -2.85
CA VAL A 194 11.42 -3.25 -2.27
C VAL A 194 10.36 -3.30 -3.38
N VAL A 195 10.40 -2.36 -4.33
CA VAL A 195 9.48 -2.32 -5.49
C VAL A 195 9.61 -3.59 -6.32
N GLY A 196 10.84 -4.08 -6.55
CA GLY A 196 11.09 -5.34 -7.25
C GLY A 196 10.45 -6.54 -6.57
N LYS A 197 10.55 -6.66 -5.24
CA LYS A 197 9.91 -7.75 -4.48
C LYS A 197 8.39 -7.68 -4.54
N ILE A 198 7.81 -6.48 -4.42
CA ILE A 198 6.35 -6.29 -4.52
C ILE A 198 5.88 -6.62 -5.94
N SER A 199 6.58 -6.12 -6.97
CA SER A 199 6.27 -6.41 -8.37
C SER A 199 6.33 -7.90 -8.68
N GLY A 200 7.32 -8.62 -8.15
CA GLY A 200 7.41 -10.08 -8.29
C GLY A 200 6.25 -10.82 -7.61
N TRP A 201 5.74 -10.32 -6.48
CA TRP A 201 4.53 -10.87 -5.86
C TRP A 201 3.28 -10.59 -6.69
N ILE A 202 3.12 -9.36 -7.22
CA ILE A 202 2.02 -9.01 -8.12
C ILE A 202 2.02 -9.94 -9.35
N GLY A 203 3.19 -10.19 -9.94
CA GLY A 203 3.33 -11.09 -11.09
C GLY A 203 2.85 -12.52 -10.80
N ARG A 204 3.11 -13.06 -9.61
CA ARG A 204 2.59 -14.37 -9.18
C ARG A 204 1.08 -14.36 -9.02
N VAL A 205 0.52 -13.36 -8.34
CA VAL A 205 -0.94 -13.24 -8.16
C VAL A 205 -1.67 -13.19 -9.50
N VAL A 206 -1.13 -12.47 -10.48
CA VAL A 206 -1.71 -12.39 -11.83
C VAL A 206 -1.50 -13.69 -12.61
N GLY A 207 -0.33 -14.34 -12.49
CA GLY A 207 -0.02 -15.62 -13.14
C GLY A 207 -0.89 -16.78 -12.64
N ASP A 208 -1.09 -16.87 -11.32
CA ASP A 208 -1.91 -17.91 -10.67
C ASP A 208 -3.41 -17.72 -10.93
N GLY A 209 -3.83 -16.52 -11.36
CA GLY A 209 -5.19 -16.22 -11.79
C GLY A 209 -5.54 -16.67 -13.22
N GLY A 210 -4.56 -17.20 -13.98
CA GLY A 210 -4.71 -17.64 -15.37
C GLY A 210 -4.57 -19.14 -15.62
N ALA A 211 -3.97 -19.90 -14.69
CA ALA A 211 -3.81 -21.35 -14.84
C ALA A 211 -3.66 -22.02 -13.47
N GLY A 212 -4.45 -23.08 -13.24
CA GLY A 212 -4.05 -24.10 -12.29
C GLY A 212 -2.74 -24.71 -12.77
N GLY A 213 -1.64 -24.32 -12.14
CA GLY A 213 -0.31 -24.86 -12.39
C GLY A 213 0.33 -25.18 -11.06
N ASP A 214 0.34 -26.46 -10.71
CA ASP A 214 1.12 -27.00 -9.61
C ASP A 214 2.58 -26.50 -9.69
N LEU A 215 3.10 -26.03 -8.55
CA LEU A 215 4.54 -25.97 -8.33
C LEU A 215 4.95 -27.16 -7.47
N PRO A 216 6.09 -27.81 -7.79
CA PRO A 216 6.47 -29.06 -7.17
C PRO A 216 6.85 -28.85 -5.72
N VAL A 217 6.38 -29.78 -4.89
CA VAL A 217 6.92 -30.02 -3.55
C VAL A 217 8.41 -30.31 -3.71
N ALA A 218 9.26 -29.46 -3.13
CA ALA A 218 10.67 -29.76 -3.01
C ALA A 218 10.84 -31.00 -2.13
N ALA A 219 11.29 -32.09 -2.74
CA ALA A 219 11.85 -33.24 -2.04
C ALA A 219 13.35 -32.98 -1.83
N GLY A 220 13.84 -33.25 -0.61
CA GLY A 220 15.26 -33.27 -0.26
C GLY A 220 15.64 -32.25 0.79
#